data_AF-A0A8J2QNC8-F1
#
_entry.id   AF-A0A8J2QNC8-F1
#
_cell.length_a   1.000
_cell.length_b   1.000
_cell.length_c   1.000
_cell.angle_alpha   90.00
_cell.angle_beta   90.00
_cell.angle_gamma   90.00
#
_symmetry.space_group_name_H-M   'P 1'
#
loop_
_entity.id
_entity.type
_entity.pdbx_description
1 polymer ?
#
loop_
_entity_poly.entity_id
_entity_poly.type
_entity_poly.pdbx_seq_one_letter_code
_entity_poly.pdbx_strand_id
1 'polypeptide(L)'
;MKVALCPSLFEENLDPKAFDNFSDFVEETALQKVLEVEKRLKDNGNNPDVVIGADTMVTLDGKMFGKPTSEQEAYDMLKSLAGRSHTVYTGVVVKASDNVVKFTENTDVVFGALDDEQIKGYIATGEPMDKAGGYGIQGVGGTFVEKINGDYFTVVGLPLYRLCSVLYEPSTLLHIKEAANRRKDSISEKFSKLYDPDSTKQEFSWHQDCLATYISEEKIRRQEIALHKKDEEEVSASTSKANVEELTPKPT
;
A
#
# COMPACT_ATOMS: atom_id res chain seq x y z
N MET A 1 -12.48 -2.42 -0.11
CA MET A 1 -11.42 -3.29 -0.67
C MET A 1 -10.92 -4.20 0.44
N LYS A 2 -10.73 -5.50 0.20
CA LYS A 2 -10.05 -6.38 1.17
C LYS A 2 -8.56 -6.37 0.83
N VAL A 3 -7.71 -6.04 1.80
CA VAL A 3 -6.25 -5.95 1.61
C VAL A 3 -5.59 -7.09 2.37
N ALA A 4 -4.55 -7.68 1.78
CA ALA A 4 -3.68 -8.66 2.42
C ALA A 4 -2.24 -8.22 2.21
N LEU A 5 -1.42 -8.36 3.26
CA LEU A 5 0.02 -8.10 3.17
C LEU A 5 0.73 -9.37 2.69
N CYS A 6 1.51 -9.25 1.63
CA CYS A 6 2.31 -10.34 1.08
C CYS A 6 3.74 -9.82 0.83
N PRO A 7 4.69 -10.07 1.74
CA PRO A 7 6.08 -9.72 1.52
C PRO A 7 6.62 -10.41 0.26
N SER A 8 7.29 -9.66 -0.60
CA SER A 8 7.95 -10.24 -1.77
C SER A 8 9.19 -11.04 -1.37
N LEU A 9 9.49 -12.08 -2.14
CA LEU A 9 10.71 -12.88 -2.05
C LEU A 9 11.73 -12.51 -3.14
N PHE A 10 11.49 -11.43 -3.89
CA PHE A 10 12.44 -10.94 -4.88
C PHE A 10 13.75 -10.55 -4.19
N GLU A 11 14.86 -11.12 -4.68
CA GLU A 11 16.20 -10.73 -4.26
C GLU A 11 16.53 -9.37 -4.91
N GLU A 12 16.63 -8.31 -4.11
CA GLU A 12 16.84 -6.92 -4.56
C GLU A 12 18.26 -6.71 -5.15
N ASN A 13 18.56 -7.37 -6.27
CA ASN A 13 19.89 -7.48 -6.87
C ASN A 13 20.05 -6.68 -8.18
N LEU A 14 19.13 -5.77 -8.47
CA LEU A 14 19.25 -4.86 -9.61
C LEU A 14 20.47 -3.95 -9.43
N ASP A 15 21.24 -3.72 -10.50
CA ASP A 15 22.36 -2.78 -10.49
C ASP A 15 21.83 -1.35 -10.65
N PRO A 16 21.96 -0.45 -9.64
CA PRO A 16 21.51 0.93 -9.76
C PRO A 16 22.19 1.70 -10.90
N LYS A 17 23.39 1.27 -11.33
CA LYS A 17 24.12 1.91 -12.45
C LYS A 17 23.53 1.59 -13.81
N ALA A 18 22.62 0.63 -13.90
CA ALA A 18 21.93 0.30 -15.14
C ALA A 18 20.77 1.28 -15.46
N PHE A 19 20.52 2.26 -14.59
CA PHE A 19 19.40 3.19 -14.70
C PHE A 19 19.91 4.63 -14.85
N ASP A 20 19.26 5.41 -15.70
CA ASP A 20 19.62 6.81 -15.96
C ASP A 20 19.28 7.73 -14.77
N ASN A 21 18.25 7.36 -14.00
CA ASN A 21 17.80 8.12 -12.86
C ASN A 21 17.29 7.22 -11.73
N PHE A 22 17.17 7.84 -10.57
CA PHE A 22 16.75 7.24 -9.33
C PHE A 22 15.31 6.71 -9.36
N SER A 23 14.39 7.44 -10.00
CA SER A 23 12.99 7.05 -10.11
C SER A 23 12.82 5.74 -10.85
N ASP A 24 13.52 5.57 -11.99
CA ASP A 24 13.44 4.34 -12.78
C ASP A 24 13.93 3.12 -11.99
N PHE A 25 14.98 3.29 -11.17
CA PHE A 25 15.51 2.21 -10.34
C PHE A 25 14.49 1.75 -9.28
N VAL A 26 13.86 2.68 -8.53
CA VAL A 26 12.87 2.30 -7.50
C VAL A 26 11.58 1.77 -8.12
N GLU A 27 11.14 2.31 -9.26
CA GLU A 27 9.99 1.79 -10.00
C GLU A 27 10.23 0.38 -10.52
N GLU A 28 11.43 0.10 -11.02
CA GLU A 28 11.76 -1.23 -11.51
C GLU A 28 11.91 -2.23 -10.36
N THR A 29 12.56 -1.84 -9.26
CA THR A 29 12.63 -2.69 -8.06
C THR A 29 11.23 -3.01 -7.51
N ALA A 30 10.34 -2.01 -7.45
CA ALA A 30 8.95 -2.20 -7.06
C ALA A 30 8.18 -3.10 -8.04
N LEU A 31 8.42 -2.97 -9.36
CA LEU A 31 7.82 -3.84 -10.37
C LEU A 31 8.24 -5.30 -10.15
N GLN A 32 9.52 -5.57 -9.95
CA GLN A 32 10.00 -6.94 -9.76
C GLN A 32 9.37 -7.60 -8.52
N LYS A 33 9.19 -6.84 -7.44
CA LYS A 33 8.43 -7.28 -6.25
C LYS A 33 6.98 -7.64 -6.58
N VAL A 34 6.30 -6.78 -7.34
CA VAL A 34 4.91 -7.01 -7.77
C VAL A 34 4.78 -8.25 -8.64
N LEU A 35 5.67 -8.42 -9.62
CA LEU A 35 5.64 -9.56 -10.54
C LEU A 35 5.92 -10.88 -9.82
N GLU A 36 6.87 -10.89 -8.89
CA GLU A 36 7.16 -12.05 -8.05
C GLU A 36 5.93 -12.45 -7.22
N VAL A 37 5.34 -11.49 -6.48
CA VAL A 37 4.17 -11.74 -5.63
C VAL A 37 2.98 -12.21 -6.47
N GLU A 38 2.69 -11.55 -7.59
CA GLU A 38 1.59 -11.94 -8.47
C GLU A 38 1.77 -13.38 -8.97
N LYS A 39 2.97 -13.71 -9.48
CA LYS A 39 3.27 -15.05 -9.97
C LYS A 39 3.13 -16.09 -8.87
N ARG A 40 3.73 -15.86 -7.70
CA ARG A 40 3.66 -16.79 -6.56
C ARG A 40 2.23 -16.99 -6.06
N LEU A 41 1.41 -15.95 -6.04
CA LEU A 41 0.00 -16.08 -5.65
C LEU A 41 -0.78 -16.89 -6.69
N LYS A 42 -0.59 -16.61 -7.99
CA LYS A 42 -1.22 -17.37 -9.09
C LYS A 42 -0.84 -18.85 -9.06
N ASP A 43 0.43 -19.16 -8.85
CA ASP A 43 0.95 -20.53 -8.74
C ASP A 43 0.30 -21.29 -7.56
N ASN A 44 -0.14 -20.57 -6.52
CA ASN A 44 -0.87 -21.13 -5.37
C ASN A 44 -2.41 -21.06 -5.51
N GLY A 45 -2.92 -20.76 -6.71
CA GLY A 45 -4.37 -20.69 -6.98
C GLY A 45 -5.06 -19.42 -6.46
N ASN A 46 -4.29 -18.44 -5.97
CA ASN A 46 -4.79 -17.15 -5.52
C ASN A 46 -4.64 -16.11 -6.64
N ASN A 47 -5.76 -15.59 -7.13
CA ASN A 47 -5.78 -14.56 -8.17
C ASN A 47 -6.15 -13.20 -7.55
N PRO A 48 -5.16 -12.36 -7.17
CA PRO A 48 -5.45 -11.01 -6.68
C PRO A 48 -6.04 -10.15 -7.80
N ASP A 49 -7.03 -9.32 -7.45
CA ASP A 49 -7.62 -8.35 -8.38
C ASP A 49 -6.62 -7.22 -8.68
N VAL A 50 -5.80 -6.85 -7.68
CA VAL A 50 -4.76 -5.82 -7.73
C VAL A 50 -3.56 -6.26 -6.89
N VAL A 51 -2.36 -6.00 -7.38
CA VAL A 51 -1.11 -6.10 -6.60
C VAL A 51 -0.45 -4.72 -6.59
N ILE A 52 -0.10 -4.25 -5.39
CA ILE A 52 0.59 -2.98 -5.19
C ILE A 52 1.93 -3.29 -4.53
N GLY A 53 3.00 -2.77 -5.10
CA GLY A 53 4.34 -2.86 -4.52
C GLY A 53 4.99 -1.50 -4.49
N ALA A 54 5.90 -1.32 -3.55
CA ALA A 54 6.69 -0.10 -3.43
C ALA A 54 8.14 -0.44 -3.08
N ASP A 55 9.04 0.45 -3.45
CA ASP A 55 10.44 0.44 -3.07
C ASP A 55 10.86 1.84 -2.67
N THR A 56 11.71 1.96 -1.65
CA THR A 56 12.12 3.26 -1.11
C THR A 56 13.61 3.30 -0.91
N MET A 57 14.22 4.41 -1.32
CA MET A 57 15.65 4.65 -1.14
C MET A 57 15.92 6.08 -0.70
N VAL A 58 17.11 6.27 -0.12
CA VAL A 58 17.62 7.59 0.29
C VAL A 58 18.81 7.95 -0.60
N THR A 59 18.93 9.21 -1.00
CA THR A 59 20.04 9.70 -1.81
C THR A 59 20.62 11.00 -1.29
N LEU A 60 21.93 11.15 -1.41
CA LEU A 60 22.66 12.38 -1.09
C LEU A 60 23.82 12.53 -2.07
N ASP A 61 23.97 13.70 -2.70
CA ASP A 61 25.00 14.01 -3.69
C ASP A 61 25.15 12.97 -4.82
N GLY A 62 24.02 12.41 -5.29
CA GLY A 62 24.04 11.37 -6.33
C GLY A 62 24.49 9.99 -5.84
N LYS A 63 24.70 9.79 -4.53
CA LYS A 63 24.93 8.48 -3.92
C LYS A 63 23.63 7.93 -3.34
N MET A 64 23.37 6.65 -3.60
CA MET A 64 22.28 5.89 -3.01
C MET A 64 22.67 5.28 -1.66
N PHE A 65 21.73 5.29 -0.72
CA PHE A 65 21.84 4.66 0.59
C PHE A 65 20.73 3.62 0.72
N GLY A 66 21.13 2.35 0.69
CA GLY A 66 20.25 1.21 0.98
C GLY A 66 20.10 0.99 2.49
N LYS A 67 19.73 -0.24 2.86
CA LYS A 67 19.73 -0.68 4.27
C LYS A 67 21.17 -0.94 4.72
N PRO A 68 21.59 -0.47 5.90
CA PRO A 68 22.93 -0.75 6.39
C PRO A 68 23.08 -2.24 6.70
N THR A 69 24.22 -2.81 6.31
CA THR A 69 24.58 -4.21 6.55
C THR A 69 25.34 -4.41 7.87
N SER A 70 25.79 -3.31 8.49
CA SER A 70 26.48 -3.30 9.77
C SER A 70 26.23 -2.00 10.53
N GLU A 71 26.48 -2.01 11.84
CA GLU A 71 26.42 -0.81 12.68
C GLU A 71 27.40 0.28 12.22
N GLN A 72 28.59 -0.11 11.76
CA GLN A 72 29.57 0.84 11.22
C GLN A 72 29.03 1.52 9.95
N GLU A 73 28.41 0.75 9.06
CA GLU A 73 27.78 1.31 7.87
C GLU A 73 26.65 2.26 8.26
N ALA A 74 25.79 1.89 9.21
CA ALA A 74 24.73 2.77 9.73
C ALA A 74 25.30 4.09 10.28
N TYR A 75 26.40 4.02 11.02
CA TYR A 75 27.11 5.20 11.52
C TYR A 75 27.59 6.10 10.38
N ASP A 76 28.26 5.53 9.38
CA ASP A 76 28.78 6.29 8.24
C ASP A 76 27.66 6.93 7.42
N MET A 77 26.53 6.23 7.24
CA MET A 77 25.32 6.77 6.61
C MET A 77 24.78 7.97 7.39
N LEU A 78 24.47 7.78 8.69
CA LEU A 78 23.89 8.82 9.54
C LEU A 78 24.81 10.04 9.67
N LYS A 79 26.13 9.81 9.78
CA LYS A 79 27.12 10.89 9.82
C LYS A 79 27.17 11.68 8.51
N SER A 80 26.97 11.01 7.38
CA SER A 80 26.92 11.65 6.07
C SER A 80 25.67 12.52 5.89
N LEU A 81 24.55 12.13 6.50
CA LEU A 81 23.26 12.84 6.41
C LEU A 81 23.12 13.98 7.44
N ALA A 82 23.82 13.89 8.58
CA ALA A 82 23.74 14.86 9.67
C ALA A 82 23.97 16.32 9.21
N GLY A 83 23.04 17.21 9.55
CA GLY A 83 23.09 18.64 9.22
C GLY A 83 22.85 18.96 7.74
N ARG A 84 22.33 18.00 6.95
CA ARG A 84 22.20 18.12 5.49
C ARG A 84 20.81 17.77 5.01
N SER A 85 20.52 18.19 3.78
CA SER A 85 19.32 17.79 3.04
C SER A 85 19.66 16.60 2.16
N HIS A 86 18.82 15.56 2.21
CA HIS A 86 18.85 14.39 1.33
C HIS A 86 17.46 14.15 0.74
N THR A 87 17.40 13.41 -0.36
CA THR A 87 16.13 13.13 -1.06
C THR A 87 15.76 11.68 -0.87
N VAL A 88 14.53 11.44 -0.41
CA VAL A 88 13.91 10.11 -0.33
C VAL A 88 13.06 9.90 -1.57
N TYR A 89 13.25 8.78 -2.26
CA TYR A 89 12.46 8.38 -3.41
C TYR A 89 11.65 7.14 -3.06
N THR A 90 10.36 7.14 -3.40
CA THR A 90 9.53 5.94 -3.33
C THR A 90 8.89 5.67 -4.68
N GLY A 91 9.33 4.57 -5.31
CA GLY A 91 8.71 4.03 -6.51
C GLY A 91 7.55 3.12 -6.13
N VAL A 92 6.42 3.28 -6.80
CA VAL A 92 5.19 2.50 -6.56
C VAL A 92 4.70 1.92 -7.87
N VAL A 93 4.29 0.66 -7.80
CA VAL A 93 3.67 -0.05 -8.91
C VAL A 93 2.29 -0.54 -8.51
N VAL A 94 1.29 -0.19 -9.32
CA VAL A 94 -0.08 -0.70 -9.23
C VAL A 94 -0.33 -1.58 -10.44
N LYS A 95 -0.51 -2.88 -10.21
CA LYS A 95 -0.82 -3.86 -11.25
C LYS A 95 -2.24 -4.38 -11.07
N ALA A 96 -3.07 -4.21 -12.10
CA ALA A 96 -4.43 -4.75 -12.17
C ALA A 96 -4.62 -5.42 -13.53
N SER A 97 -4.82 -6.74 -13.56
CA SER A 97 -4.73 -7.52 -14.82
C SER A 97 -3.40 -7.29 -15.54
N ASP A 98 -3.44 -6.92 -16.82
CA ASP A 98 -2.27 -6.65 -17.65
C ASP A 98 -1.88 -5.16 -17.62
N ASN A 99 -2.68 -4.33 -16.94
CA ASN A 99 -2.36 -2.93 -16.76
C ASN A 99 -1.38 -2.75 -15.60
N VAL A 100 -0.28 -2.06 -15.89
CA VAL A 100 0.78 -1.71 -14.93
C VAL A 100 0.93 -0.20 -14.95
N VAL A 101 0.67 0.44 -13.81
CA VAL A 101 0.97 1.86 -13.60
C VAL A 101 2.15 1.94 -12.65
N LYS A 102 3.20 2.64 -13.08
CA LYS A 102 4.37 2.96 -12.26
C LYS A 102 4.40 4.47 -12.01
N PHE A 103 4.82 4.87 -10.82
CA PHE A 103 5.10 6.27 -10.52
C PHE A 103 6.09 6.37 -9.35
N THR A 104 6.79 7.50 -9.28
CA THR A 104 7.69 7.84 -8.17
C THR A 104 7.25 9.14 -7.53
N GLU A 105 7.29 9.18 -6.20
CA GLU A 105 7.29 10.43 -5.44
C GLU A 105 8.66 10.63 -4.80
N ASN A 106 9.06 11.88 -4.64
CA ASN A 106 10.28 12.25 -3.94
C ASN A 106 10.02 13.32 -2.90
N THR A 107 10.79 13.27 -1.82
CA THR A 107 10.66 14.18 -0.69
C THR A 107 12.04 14.52 -0.16
N ASP A 108 12.31 15.82 -0.03
CA ASP A 108 13.54 16.29 0.63
C ASP A 108 13.37 16.25 2.14
N VAL A 109 14.35 15.68 2.84
CA VAL A 109 14.41 15.58 4.29
C VAL A 109 15.68 16.29 4.75
N VAL A 110 15.54 17.21 5.70
CA VAL A 110 16.64 17.95 6.29
C VAL A 110 16.89 17.42 7.69
N PHE A 111 18.09 16.93 7.93
CA PHE A 111 18.55 16.59 9.27
C PHE A 111 19.14 17.82 9.97
N GLY A 112 18.86 17.93 11.26
CA GLY A 112 19.64 18.79 12.15
C GLY A 112 21.07 18.27 12.32
N ALA A 113 21.92 19.06 12.97
CA ALA A 113 23.26 18.58 13.34
C ALA A 113 23.15 17.41 14.33
N LEU A 114 23.94 16.35 14.10
CA LEU A 114 24.02 15.19 14.98
C LEU A 114 25.46 15.00 15.47
N ASP A 115 25.61 14.83 16.78
CA ASP A 115 26.86 14.39 17.38
C ASP A 115 27.01 12.86 17.36
N ASP A 116 28.21 12.39 17.68
CA ASP A 116 28.54 10.96 17.62
C ASP A 116 27.79 10.16 18.70
N GLU A 117 27.42 10.76 19.82
CA GLU A 117 26.69 10.10 20.90
C GLU A 117 25.23 9.86 20.51
N GLN A 118 24.59 10.84 19.87
CA GLN A 118 23.25 10.72 19.32
C GLN A 118 23.18 9.60 18.26
N ILE A 119 24.14 9.57 17.33
CA ILE A 119 24.20 8.54 16.28
C ILE A 119 24.39 7.15 16.90
N LYS A 120 25.36 6.98 17.81
CA LYS A 120 25.62 5.69 18.46
C LYS A 120 24.45 5.25 19.34
N GLY A 121 23.85 6.18 20.07
CA GLY A 121 22.66 5.92 20.89
C GLY A 121 21.49 5.42 20.07
N TYR A 122 21.27 6.00 18.88
CA TYR A 122 20.25 5.53 17.97
C TYR A 122 20.57 4.17 17.34
N ILE A 123 21.82 3.92 16.94
CA ILE A 123 22.24 2.60 16.44
C ILE A 123 22.01 1.50 17.48
N ALA A 124 22.27 1.78 18.76
CA ALA A 124 22.04 0.84 19.85
C ALA A 124 20.56 0.43 20.03
N THR A 125 19.61 1.16 19.43
CA THR A 125 18.19 0.77 19.42
C THR A 125 17.88 -0.37 18.43
N GLY A 126 18.77 -0.60 17.44
CA GLY A 126 18.54 -1.51 16.33
C GLY A 126 17.61 -0.96 15.22
N GLU A 127 16.93 0.18 15.45
CA GLU A 127 16.01 0.78 14.47
C GLU A 127 16.63 1.08 13.09
N PRO A 128 17.91 1.46 12.94
CA PRO A 128 18.50 1.72 11.62
C PRO A 128 18.51 0.55 10.64
N MET A 129 18.58 -0.68 11.15
CA MET A 129 19.09 -1.82 10.38
C MET A 129 18.17 -2.29 9.26
N ASP A 130 16.87 -2.00 9.37
CA ASP A 130 15.87 -2.37 8.37
C ASP A 130 15.41 -1.20 7.49
N LYS A 131 16.09 -0.04 7.55
CA LYS A 131 15.68 1.20 6.87
C LYS A 131 16.72 1.68 5.85
N ALA A 132 16.23 2.11 4.69
CA ALA A 132 17.06 2.80 3.72
C ALA A 132 17.63 4.10 4.33
N GLY A 133 18.92 4.36 4.15
CA GLY A 133 19.59 5.50 4.78
C GLY A 133 19.83 5.36 6.28
N GLY A 134 19.46 4.22 6.89
CA GLY A 134 19.73 3.93 8.30
C GLY A 134 18.88 4.72 9.29
N TYR A 135 17.72 5.27 8.89
CA TYR A 135 16.81 5.96 9.83
C TYR A 135 15.33 5.73 9.53
N GLY A 136 14.50 5.76 10.58
CA GLY A 136 13.04 5.76 10.48
C GLY A 136 12.46 7.06 11.00
N ILE A 137 11.69 7.78 10.18
CA ILE A 137 11.06 9.03 10.62
C ILE A 137 9.95 8.84 11.67
N GLN A 138 9.41 7.62 11.78
CA GLN A 138 8.32 7.28 12.71
C GLN A 138 8.82 6.93 14.12
N GLY A 139 10.09 6.55 14.26
CA GLY A 139 10.71 6.15 15.53
C GLY A 139 11.66 7.21 16.07
N VAL A 140 12.72 6.76 16.73
CA VAL A 140 13.72 7.65 17.34
C VAL A 140 14.45 8.47 16.27
N GLY A 141 14.60 7.92 15.05
CA GLY A 141 15.19 8.64 13.92
C GLY A 141 14.41 9.90 13.52
N GLY A 142 13.13 10.00 13.87
CA GLY A 142 12.33 11.22 13.67
C GLY A 142 12.86 12.42 14.46
N THR A 143 13.59 12.20 15.55
CA THR A 143 14.22 13.28 16.34
C THR A 143 15.38 13.97 15.61
N PHE A 144 15.88 13.38 14.52
CA PHE A 144 16.94 13.96 13.70
C PHE A 144 16.41 14.91 12.62
N VAL A 145 15.13 14.77 12.26
CA VAL A 145 14.51 15.50 11.15
C VAL A 145 14.13 16.91 11.61
N GLU A 146 14.80 17.90 11.04
CA GLU A 146 14.48 19.32 11.25
C GLU A 146 13.27 19.73 10.41
N LYS A 147 13.24 19.29 9.14
CA LYS A 147 12.22 19.67 8.18
C LYS A 147 12.05 18.62 7.09
N ILE A 148 10.83 18.55 6.54
CA ILE A 148 10.50 17.83 5.32
C ILE A 148 9.97 18.83 4.28
N ASN A 149 10.30 18.64 3.01
CA ASN A 149 9.71 19.33 1.88
C ASN A 149 9.24 18.30 0.84
N GLY A 150 7.94 17.99 0.85
CA GLY A 150 7.33 16.96 0.02
C GLY A 150 6.27 16.18 0.80
N ASP A 151 5.98 14.97 0.34
CA ASP A 151 5.03 14.07 1.00
C ASP A 151 5.71 13.28 2.13
N TYR A 152 5.17 13.41 3.34
CA TYR A 152 5.59 12.63 4.51
C TYR A 152 5.44 11.11 4.28
N PHE A 153 4.38 10.69 3.58
CA PHE A 153 4.12 9.28 3.36
C PHE A 153 5.10 8.64 2.37
N THR A 154 5.72 9.42 1.48
CA THR A 154 6.90 8.99 0.70
C THR A 154 8.04 8.61 1.64
N VAL A 155 8.34 9.43 2.66
CA VAL A 155 9.42 9.14 3.63
C VAL A 155 9.12 7.88 4.45
N VAL A 156 7.86 7.63 4.76
CA VAL A 156 7.40 6.39 5.42
C VAL A 156 7.52 5.16 4.48
N GLY A 157 7.50 5.38 3.17
CA GLY A 157 7.71 4.36 2.14
C GLY A 157 6.49 4.02 1.28
N LEU A 158 5.41 4.80 1.36
CA LEU A 158 4.24 4.65 0.47
C LEU A 158 3.48 5.98 0.31
N PRO A 159 3.66 6.72 -0.79
CA PRO A 159 2.98 8.01 -1.03
C PRO A 159 1.46 7.85 -1.19
N LEU A 160 0.72 7.97 -0.08
CA LEU A 160 -0.69 7.58 0.00
C LEU A 160 -1.59 8.42 -0.91
N TYR A 161 -1.38 9.74 -0.95
CA TYR A 161 -2.21 10.61 -1.78
C TYR A 161 -2.06 10.25 -3.26
N ARG A 162 -0.82 10.09 -3.73
CA ARG A 162 -0.54 9.75 -5.13
C ARG A 162 -1.07 8.35 -5.47
N LEU A 163 -0.84 7.38 -4.59
CA LEU A 163 -1.39 6.02 -4.73
C LEU A 163 -2.91 6.03 -4.85
N CYS A 164 -3.61 6.71 -3.94
CA CYS A 164 -5.06 6.82 -3.99
C CYS A 164 -5.52 7.49 -5.28
N SER A 165 -4.86 8.56 -5.71
CA SER A 165 -5.16 9.25 -6.96
C SER A 165 -5.08 8.28 -8.16
N VAL A 166 -3.99 7.51 -8.27
CA VAL A 166 -3.80 6.51 -9.32
C VAL A 166 -4.86 5.41 -9.26
N LEU A 167 -5.22 4.95 -8.06
CA LEU A 167 -6.28 3.95 -7.87
C LEU A 167 -7.66 4.45 -8.30
N TYR A 168 -7.93 5.75 -8.18
CA TYR A 168 -9.18 6.38 -8.61
C TYR A 168 -9.19 6.86 -10.07
N GLU A 169 -8.06 6.80 -10.78
CA GLU A 169 -8.03 7.12 -12.20
C GLU A 169 -8.98 6.19 -12.98
N PRO A 170 -9.84 6.72 -13.88
CA PRO A 170 -10.82 5.91 -14.59
C PRO A 170 -10.24 4.72 -15.35
N SER A 171 -9.06 4.89 -15.94
CA SER A 171 -8.30 3.83 -16.62
C SER A 171 -7.92 2.71 -15.66
N THR A 172 -7.34 3.03 -14.52
CA THR A 172 -6.97 2.06 -13.48
C THR A 172 -8.21 1.36 -12.92
N LEU A 173 -9.24 2.12 -12.54
CA LEU A 173 -10.50 1.59 -12.00
C LEU A 173 -11.18 0.59 -12.94
N LEU A 174 -11.12 0.82 -14.25
CA LEU A 174 -11.67 -0.10 -15.24
C LEU A 174 -10.99 -1.47 -15.15
N HIS A 175 -9.66 -1.51 -15.19
CA HIS A 175 -8.89 -2.76 -15.11
C HIS A 175 -9.09 -3.49 -13.77
N ILE A 176 -9.24 -2.74 -12.67
CA ILE A 176 -9.56 -3.32 -11.35
C ILE A 176 -10.94 -4.01 -11.40
N LYS A 177 -11.96 -3.36 -11.99
CA LYS A 177 -13.30 -3.94 -12.12
C LYS A 177 -13.31 -5.17 -13.02
N GLU A 178 -12.56 -5.15 -14.11
CA GLU A 178 -12.42 -6.30 -15.02
C GLU A 178 -11.77 -7.50 -14.33
N ALA A 179 -10.72 -7.28 -13.54
CA ALA A 179 -10.07 -8.33 -12.76
C ALA A 179 -11.04 -8.98 -11.75
N ALA A 180 -11.79 -8.14 -11.02
CA ALA A 180 -12.78 -8.61 -10.06
C ALA A 180 -13.92 -9.42 -10.71
N ASN A 181 -14.34 -9.06 -11.93
CA ASN A 181 -15.38 -9.78 -12.66
C ASN A 181 -14.89 -11.16 -13.13
N ARG A 182 -13.68 -11.25 -13.73
CA ARG A 182 -13.10 -12.53 -14.14
C ARG A 182 -12.98 -13.54 -12.99
N ARG A 183 -12.67 -13.05 -11.79
CA ARG A 183 -12.62 -13.91 -10.60
C ARG A 183 -13.98 -14.47 -10.22
N LYS A 184 -15.05 -13.67 -10.32
CA LYS A 184 -16.44 -14.14 -10.07
C LYS A 184 -16.85 -15.21 -11.09
N ASP A 185 -16.54 -14.99 -12.36
CA ASP A 185 -16.87 -15.94 -13.44
C ASP A 185 -16.12 -17.27 -13.23
N SER A 186 -14.84 -17.22 -12.88
CA SER A 186 -14.04 -18.42 -12.57
C SER A 186 -14.58 -19.21 -11.37
N ILE A 187 -15.06 -18.52 -10.33
CA ILE A 187 -15.72 -19.16 -9.19
C ILE A 187 -17.04 -19.81 -9.62
N SER A 188 -17.85 -19.10 -10.41
CA SER A 188 -19.11 -19.61 -10.96
C SER A 188 -18.91 -20.87 -11.80
N GLU A 189 -17.92 -20.88 -12.70
CA GLU A 189 -17.56 -22.07 -13.49
C GLU A 189 -17.09 -23.25 -12.62
N LYS A 190 -16.29 -22.99 -11.58
CA LYS A 190 -15.87 -24.04 -10.64
C LYS A 190 -17.07 -24.67 -9.92
N PHE A 191 -18.02 -23.84 -9.46
CA PHE A 191 -19.27 -24.33 -8.86
C PHE A 191 -20.11 -25.13 -9.87
N SER A 192 -20.23 -24.66 -11.10
CA SER A 192 -20.97 -25.37 -12.15
C SER A 192 -20.35 -26.72 -12.51
N LYS A 193 -19.02 -26.89 -12.38
CA LYS A 193 -18.33 -28.17 -12.62
C LYS A 193 -18.38 -29.12 -11.42
N LEU A 194 -18.60 -28.59 -10.22
CA LEU A 194 -18.82 -29.38 -9.00
C LEU A 194 -20.29 -29.85 -8.88
N TYR A 195 -21.20 -29.25 -9.65
CA TYR A 195 -22.60 -29.62 -9.71
C TYR A 195 -22.81 -30.73 -10.76
N ASP A 196 -22.94 -31.99 -10.30
CA ASP A 196 -23.39 -33.12 -11.13
C ASP A 196 -24.90 -33.32 -10.95
N PRO A 197 -25.73 -32.97 -11.96
CA PRO A 197 -27.18 -33.11 -11.88
C PRO A 197 -27.68 -34.56 -11.77
N ASP A 198 -26.83 -35.58 -12.04
CA ASP A 198 -27.20 -37.00 -12.00
C ASP A 198 -26.79 -37.73 -10.71
N SER A 199 -26.08 -37.06 -9.78
CA SER A 199 -25.59 -37.64 -8.52
C SER A 199 -26.69 -37.77 -7.45
N THR A 200 -27.76 -38.48 -7.78
CA THR A 200 -28.82 -38.78 -6.80
C THR A 200 -28.35 -39.84 -5.81
N LYS A 201 -28.35 -39.45 -4.52
CA LYS A 201 -28.35 -40.29 -3.30
C LYS A 201 -27.02 -40.44 -2.53
N GLN A 202 -26.40 -39.33 -2.10
CA GLN A 202 -25.85 -39.27 -0.72
C GLN A 202 -25.53 -37.88 -0.14
N GLU A 203 -25.87 -36.76 -0.79
CA GLU A 203 -25.44 -35.42 -0.35
C GLU A 203 -26.55 -34.43 0.03
N PHE A 204 -27.74 -34.90 0.43
CA PHE A 204 -28.81 -33.98 0.86
C PHE A 204 -28.53 -33.25 2.20
N SER A 205 -27.47 -33.62 2.92
CA SER A 205 -27.06 -32.94 4.17
C SER A 205 -26.08 -31.78 3.90
N TRP A 206 -25.11 -31.95 3.00
CA TRP A 206 -24.03 -30.97 2.79
C TRP A 206 -24.45 -29.79 1.90
N HIS A 207 -25.37 -30.04 0.96
CA HIS A 207 -25.88 -29.00 0.07
C HIS A 207 -26.71 -27.94 0.81
N GLN A 208 -27.41 -28.32 1.88
CA GLN A 208 -28.18 -27.40 2.71
C GLN A 208 -27.26 -26.48 3.52
N ASP A 209 -26.15 -26.99 4.06
CA ASP A 209 -25.21 -26.20 4.87
C ASP A 209 -24.42 -25.18 4.03
N CYS A 210 -24.00 -25.54 2.82
CA CYS A 210 -23.33 -24.61 1.90
C CYS A 210 -24.28 -23.55 1.33
N LEU A 211 -25.50 -23.93 0.92
CA LEU A 211 -26.50 -22.93 0.51
C LEU A 211 -26.94 -22.05 1.69
N ALA A 212 -27.08 -22.61 2.90
CA ALA A 212 -27.40 -21.83 4.09
C ALA A 212 -26.29 -20.82 4.41
N THR A 213 -25.01 -21.21 4.27
CA THR A 213 -23.87 -20.31 4.42
C THR A 213 -23.91 -19.20 3.37
N TYR A 214 -24.03 -19.53 2.08
CA TYR A 214 -24.11 -18.53 1.00
C TYR A 214 -25.32 -17.59 1.14
N ILE A 215 -26.50 -18.13 1.46
CA ILE A 215 -27.71 -17.33 1.69
C ILE A 215 -27.56 -16.48 2.95
N SER A 216 -26.92 -16.98 4.01
CA SER A 216 -26.65 -16.19 5.21
C SER A 216 -25.67 -15.04 4.94
N GLU A 217 -24.59 -15.28 4.19
CA GLU A 217 -23.62 -14.26 3.80
C GLU A 217 -24.25 -13.19 2.90
N GLU A 218 -25.10 -13.60 1.94
CA GLU A 218 -25.83 -12.68 1.07
C GLU A 218 -26.90 -11.90 1.84
N LYS A 219 -27.54 -12.51 2.85
CA LYS A 219 -28.52 -11.84 3.72
C LYS A 219 -27.86 -10.85 4.67
N ILE A 220 -26.69 -11.19 5.24
CA ILE A 220 -25.85 -10.27 6.03
C ILE A 220 -25.41 -9.10 5.17
N ARG A 221 -24.88 -9.37 3.97
CA ARG A 221 -24.47 -8.34 3.00
C ARG A 221 -25.61 -7.39 2.63
N ARG A 222 -26.82 -7.90 2.42
CA ARG A 222 -28.01 -7.08 2.13
C ARG A 222 -28.47 -6.26 3.33
N GLN A 223 -28.34 -6.79 4.56
CA GLN A 223 -28.62 -6.04 5.78
C GLN A 223 -27.59 -4.93 6.01
N GLU A 224 -26.31 -5.18 5.79
CA GLU A 224 -25.25 -4.16 5.89
C GLU A 224 -25.43 -3.03 4.86
N ILE A 225 -25.78 -3.38 3.61
CA ILE A 225 -26.09 -2.38 2.56
C ILE A 225 -27.34 -1.57 2.93
N ALA A 226 -28.36 -2.20 3.52
CA ALA A 226 -29.57 -1.52 3.95
C ALA A 226 -29.32 -0.59 5.16
N LEU A 227 -28.46 -0.99 6.10
CA LEU A 227 -28.03 -0.18 7.23
C LEU A 227 -27.25 1.05 6.76
N HIS A 228 -26.28 0.88 5.84
CA HIS A 228 -25.51 1.99 5.29
C HIS A 228 -26.39 3.02 4.55
N LYS A 229 -27.38 2.56 3.78
CA LYS A 229 -28.33 3.46 3.12
C LYS A 229 -29.20 4.24 4.11
N LYS A 230 -29.54 3.62 5.24
CA LYS A 230 -30.35 4.26 6.29
C LYS A 230 -29.55 5.32 7.04
N ASP A 231 -28.26 5.06 7.29
CA ASP A 231 -27.33 6.04 7.88
C ASP A 231 -27.12 7.22 6.93
N GLU A 232 -27.00 6.99 5.62
CA GLU A 232 -26.91 8.07 4.60
C GLU A 232 -28.20 8.93 4.54
N GLU A 233 -29.37 8.31 4.67
CA GLU A 233 -30.66 9.02 4.71
C GLU A 233 -30.85 9.81 6.02
N GLU A 234 -30.41 9.29 7.17
CA GLU A 234 -30.46 10.02 8.45
C GLU A 234 -29.46 11.19 8.48
N VAL A 235 -28.26 11.03 7.91
CA VAL A 235 -27.28 12.11 7.78
C VAL A 235 -27.81 13.21 6.87
N SER A 236 -28.45 12.85 5.75
CA SER A 236 -29.15 13.78 4.85
C SER A 236 -30.34 14.51 5.50
N ALA A 237 -31.12 13.81 6.32
CA ALA A 237 -32.24 14.40 7.07
C ALA A 237 -31.78 15.32 8.21
N SER A 238 -30.61 15.07 8.81
CA SER A 238 -30.03 15.92 9.86
C SER A 238 -29.40 17.20 9.30
N THR A 239 -28.73 17.13 8.14
CA THR A 239 -28.16 18.32 7.46
C THR A 239 -29.23 19.25 6.91
N SER A 240 -30.37 18.72 6.46
CA SER A 240 -31.51 19.55 6.03
C SER A 240 -32.25 20.25 7.18
N LYS A 241 -32.24 19.68 8.40
CA LYS A 241 -32.79 20.36 9.61
C LYS A 241 -31.84 21.42 10.18
N ALA A 242 -30.53 21.19 10.14
CA ALA A 242 -29.53 22.15 10.62
C ALA A 242 -29.52 23.46 9.79
N ASN A 243 -29.81 23.39 8.49
CA ASN A 243 -29.86 24.57 7.61
C ASN A 243 -31.10 25.47 7.77
N VAL A 244 -32.07 25.09 8.61
CA VAL A 244 -33.30 25.89 8.83
C VAL A 244 -33.25 26.68 10.14
N GLU A 245 -32.36 26.36 11.09
CA GLU A 245 -32.32 26.99 12.42
C GLU A 245 -31.36 28.19 12.56
N GLU A 246 -30.54 28.52 11.55
CA GLU A 246 -29.49 29.56 11.68
C GLU A 246 -29.85 30.95 11.10
N LEU A 247 -31.14 31.23 10.86
CA LEU A 247 -31.61 32.54 10.38
C LEU A 247 -32.65 33.16 11.33
N THR A 248 -32.23 33.49 12.56
CA THR A 248 -32.92 34.52 13.34
C THR A 248 -31.91 35.52 13.92
N PRO A 249 -31.97 36.82 13.56
CA PRO A 249 -31.04 37.81 14.08
C PRO A 249 -31.40 38.17 15.53
N LYS A 250 -30.42 38.14 16.43
CA LYS A 250 -30.58 38.62 17.82
C LYS A 250 -30.67 40.16 17.84
N PRO A 251 -31.61 40.75 18.61
CA PRO A 251 -31.73 42.20 18.74
C PRO A 251 -30.63 42.78 19.65
N THR A 252 -30.39 44.07 19.43
CA THR A 252 -29.29 44.93 19.91
C THR A 252 -29.25 45.16 21.40
#